data_AF-A0A3B8LT89-F1
#
_entry.id   AF-A0A3B8LT89-F1
#
_cell.length_a   1.000
_cell.length_b   1.000
_cell.length_c   1.000
_cell.angle_alpha   90.00
_cell.angle_beta   90.00
_cell.angle_gamma   90.00
#
_symmetry.space_group_name_H-M   'P 1'
#
loop_
_entity.id
_entity.type
_entity.pdbx_description
1 polymer ?
#
loop_
_entity_poly.entity_id
_entity_poly.type
_entity_poly.pdbx_seq_one_letter_code
_entity_poly.pdbx_strand_id
1 'polypeptide(L)'
;MMHTQLRRFTWTLCWLLGVLYLGCIEPEPPPAETTNELGPAGGVFRGEEVQAILSIPPGALTQGLRFEMLTPKTPEAPTGYTALSPVVQIEPVLTFPEGLPAKLTLPLDLTKLPDDRTIWDVVFFRRDGETWTRLANTVEESSSSTSAFISETGSFIACVGPKRRAESPPFEDLREYDEPARERVPDASTEPAPESTQEPVKEKPIESSREPASEPSKTEPSPESSPEGKGSENVPDASAEFGNEALPESSEPTKDD
;
A
#
# COMPACT_ATOMS: atom_id res chain seq x y z
N MET A 1 16.25 69.36 -19.16
CA MET A 1 16.99 68.08 -19.10
C MET A 1 16.59 67.32 -17.83
N MET A 2 15.45 66.63 -17.80
CA MET A 2 15.08 65.85 -16.60
C MET A 2 14.01 64.76 -16.84
N HIS A 3 13.75 64.38 -18.09
CA HIS A 3 12.75 63.36 -18.43
C HIS A 3 13.34 62.07 -19.02
N THR A 4 14.63 62.03 -19.35
CA THR A 4 15.24 60.88 -20.06
C THR A 4 15.83 59.83 -19.13
N GLN A 5 16.06 60.15 -17.85
CA GLN A 5 16.68 59.22 -16.89
C GLN A 5 15.68 58.27 -16.21
N LEU A 6 14.39 58.63 -16.14
CA LEU A 6 13.40 57.82 -15.44
C LEU A 6 12.97 56.58 -16.23
N ARG A 7 12.99 56.64 -17.57
CA ARG A 7 12.57 55.53 -18.46
C ARG A 7 13.56 54.37 -18.52
N ARG A 8 14.86 54.63 -18.33
CA ARG A 8 15.89 53.58 -18.37
C ARG A 8 15.90 52.74 -17.10
N PHE A 9 15.57 53.34 -15.96
CA PHE A 9 15.55 52.67 -14.67
C PHE A 9 14.38 51.69 -14.51
N THR A 10 13.22 52.02 -15.08
CA THR A 10 12.04 51.11 -15.06
C THR A 10 12.27 49.85 -15.88
N TRP A 11 13.07 49.94 -16.95
CA TRP A 11 13.31 48.82 -17.85
C TRP A 11 14.32 47.82 -17.28
N THR A 12 15.40 48.29 -16.67
CA THR A 12 16.36 47.42 -15.97
C THR A 12 15.75 46.78 -14.72
N LEU A 13 14.86 47.48 -14.01
CA LEU A 13 14.16 46.91 -12.85
C LEU A 13 13.20 45.78 -13.25
N CYS A 14 12.45 45.95 -14.35
CA CYS A 14 11.60 44.87 -14.89
C CYS A 14 12.42 43.67 -15.39
N TRP A 15 13.59 43.92 -15.99
CA TRP A 15 14.46 42.85 -16.46
C TRP A 15 15.05 42.03 -15.31
N LEU A 16 15.49 42.70 -14.23
CA LEU A 16 15.98 42.05 -13.01
C LEU A 16 14.88 41.27 -12.28
N LEU A 17 13.64 41.80 -12.21
CA LEU A 17 12.50 41.07 -11.63
C LEU A 17 12.12 39.83 -12.44
N GLY A 18 12.21 39.90 -13.78
CA GLY A 18 11.97 38.75 -14.66
C GLY A 18 12.98 37.62 -14.46
N VAL A 19 14.27 37.96 -14.34
CA VAL A 19 15.33 36.94 -14.12
C VAL A 19 15.25 36.34 -12.71
N LEU A 20 14.89 37.13 -11.69
CA LEU A 20 14.68 36.62 -10.34
C LEU A 20 13.49 35.64 -10.26
N TYR A 21 12.48 35.80 -11.12
CA TYR A 21 11.33 34.89 -11.18
C TYR A 21 11.67 33.55 -11.86
N LEU A 22 12.57 33.55 -12.85
CA LEU A 22 13.02 32.31 -13.51
C LEU A 22 13.97 31.47 -12.64
N GLY A 23 14.67 32.09 -11.68
CA GLY A 23 15.59 31.40 -10.77
C GLY A 23 14.93 30.59 -9.64
N CYS A 24 13.61 30.73 -9.45
CA CYS A 24 12.84 30.00 -8.43
C CYS A 24 11.92 28.92 -9.01
N ILE A 25 12.15 28.50 -10.27
CA ILE A 25 11.54 27.27 -10.77
C ILE A 25 12.40 26.14 -10.24
N GLU A 26 12.17 25.80 -8.97
CA GLU A 26 12.58 24.51 -8.43
C GLU A 26 12.06 23.45 -9.41
N PRO A 27 12.94 22.65 -10.02
CA PRO A 27 12.50 21.63 -10.96
C PRO A 27 11.60 20.69 -10.18
N GLU A 28 10.29 20.82 -10.42
CA GLU A 28 9.29 19.89 -9.91
C GLU A 28 9.80 18.51 -10.30
N PRO A 29 10.05 17.61 -9.33
CA PRO A 29 10.42 16.25 -9.68
C PRO A 29 9.36 15.74 -10.65
N PRO A 30 9.75 15.08 -11.75
CA PRO A 30 8.78 14.61 -12.74
C PRO A 30 7.65 13.92 -11.98
N PRO A 31 6.36 14.21 -12.30
CA PRO A 31 5.25 13.55 -11.64
C PRO A 31 5.56 12.06 -11.70
N ALA A 32 5.60 11.39 -10.54
CA ALA A 32 5.79 9.96 -10.51
C ALA A 32 4.70 9.40 -11.43
N GLU A 33 5.08 9.00 -12.64
CA GLU A 33 4.12 8.46 -13.58
C GLU A 33 3.52 7.28 -12.85
N THR A 34 2.21 7.35 -12.61
CA THR A 34 1.42 6.22 -12.14
C THR A 34 1.46 5.23 -13.30
N THR A 35 2.60 4.57 -13.49
CA THR A 35 2.79 3.60 -14.53
C THR A 35 1.87 2.45 -14.14
N ASN A 36 0.74 2.35 -14.84
CA ASN A 36 -0.20 1.25 -14.65
C ASN A 36 0.44 -0.11 -14.94
N GLU A 37 1.68 -0.14 -15.44
CA GLU A 37 2.47 -1.33 -15.68
C GLU A 37 3.49 -1.57 -14.55
N LEU A 38 3.37 -2.72 -13.90
CA LEU A 38 4.33 -3.20 -12.91
C LEU A 38 5.08 -4.42 -13.46
N GLY A 39 6.40 -4.45 -13.27
CA GLY A 39 7.27 -5.51 -13.76
C GLY A 39 7.88 -6.37 -12.65
N PRO A 40 8.93 -7.14 -12.97
CA PRO A 40 9.62 -8.00 -12.00
C PRO A 40 10.22 -7.28 -10.79
N ALA A 41 10.45 -5.97 -10.89
CA ALA A 41 10.87 -5.15 -9.75
C ALA A 41 9.77 -4.98 -8.68
N GLY A 42 8.53 -5.39 -8.97
CA GLY A 42 7.37 -5.11 -8.12
C GLY A 42 6.98 -3.64 -8.19
N GLY A 43 6.33 -3.14 -7.14
CA GLY A 43 5.99 -1.73 -7.02
C GLY A 43 4.69 -1.51 -6.26
N VAL A 44 4.16 -0.29 -6.38
CA VAL A 44 2.90 0.11 -5.77
C VAL A 44 2.00 0.68 -6.85
N PHE A 45 0.83 0.06 -7.02
CA PHE A 45 -0.24 0.55 -7.88
C PHE A 45 -1.32 1.20 -7.01
N ARG A 46 -1.78 2.38 -7.41
CA ARG A 46 -2.83 3.14 -6.70
C ARG A 46 -4.03 3.30 -7.64
N GLY A 47 -5.17 2.73 -7.27
CA GLY A 47 -6.41 2.93 -8.00
C GLY A 47 -7.04 4.26 -7.58
N GLU A 48 -6.98 5.28 -8.43
CA GLU A 48 -7.48 6.63 -8.11
C GLU A 48 -8.99 6.64 -7.84
N GLU A 49 -9.77 5.89 -8.62
CA GLU A 49 -11.23 5.82 -8.49
C GLU A 49 -11.66 5.20 -7.15
N VAL A 50 -11.06 4.08 -6.78
CA VAL A 50 -11.41 3.29 -5.59
C VAL A 50 -10.60 3.67 -4.35
N GLN A 51 -9.58 4.51 -4.50
CA GLN A 51 -8.59 4.87 -3.47
C GLN A 51 -7.91 3.64 -2.80
N ALA A 52 -7.82 2.53 -3.53
CA ALA A 52 -7.17 1.30 -3.09
C ALA A 52 -5.70 1.28 -3.50
N ILE A 53 -4.88 0.57 -2.71
CA ILE A 53 -3.44 0.47 -2.94
C ILE A 53 -3.06 -1.01 -3.03
N LEU A 54 -2.43 -1.40 -4.13
CA LEU A 54 -1.84 -2.73 -4.31
C LEU A 54 -0.32 -2.61 -4.32
N SER A 55 0.32 -3.21 -3.32
CA SER A 55 1.78 -3.30 -3.24
C SER A 55 2.22 -4.71 -3.61
N ILE A 56 2.99 -4.81 -4.68
CA ILE A 56 3.51 -6.08 -5.22
C ILE A 56 5.00 -6.15 -4.86
N PRO A 57 5.46 -7.21 -4.15
CA PRO A 57 6.87 -7.33 -3.81
C PRO A 57 7.72 -7.65 -5.06
N PRO A 58 9.02 -7.31 -5.06
CA PRO A 58 9.94 -7.69 -6.12
C PRO A 58 9.97 -9.21 -6.33
N GLY A 59 10.05 -9.64 -7.59
CA GLY A 59 10.07 -11.06 -7.99
C GLY A 59 8.69 -11.73 -8.03
N ALA A 60 7.62 -11.08 -7.59
CA ALA A 60 6.26 -11.64 -7.67
C ALA A 60 5.70 -11.69 -9.09
N LEU A 61 6.24 -10.87 -10.00
CA LEU A 61 5.90 -10.85 -11.42
C LEU A 61 7.10 -11.30 -12.25
N THR A 62 6.84 -12.06 -13.32
CA THR A 62 7.88 -12.52 -14.26
C THR A 62 8.08 -11.57 -15.44
N GLN A 63 7.10 -10.72 -15.72
CA GLN A 63 7.09 -9.75 -16.82
C GLN A 63 6.29 -8.49 -16.43
N GLY A 64 6.38 -7.44 -17.25
CA GLY A 64 5.53 -6.26 -17.15
C GLY A 64 4.06 -6.61 -17.35
N LEU A 65 3.21 -6.18 -16.42
CA LEU A 65 1.76 -6.35 -16.48
C LEU A 65 1.08 -5.04 -16.17
N ARG A 66 0.12 -4.66 -17.03
CA ARG A 66 -0.76 -3.53 -16.76
C ARG A 66 -1.87 -3.94 -15.81
N PHE A 67 -1.99 -3.23 -14.69
CA PHE A 67 -3.05 -3.42 -13.70
C PHE A 67 -4.14 -2.37 -13.86
N GLU A 68 -5.37 -2.79 -13.58
CA GLU A 68 -6.52 -1.92 -13.47
C GLU A 68 -7.29 -2.26 -12.19
N MET A 69 -7.84 -1.23 -11.53
CA MET A 69 -8.72 -1.36 -10.37
C MET A 69 -10.07 -0.76 -10.72
N LEU A 70 -11.08 -1.60 -10.76
CA LEU A 70 -12.42 -1.24 -11.19
C LEU A 70 -13.41 -1.38 -10.04
N THR A 71 -14.45 -0.54 -10.04
CA THR A 71 -15.64 -0.73 -9.21
C THR A 71 -16.68 -1.49 -10.02
N PRO A 72 -17.01 -2.75 -9.70
CA PRO A 72 -18.04 -3.47 -10.43
C PRO A 72 -19.40 -2.79 -10.28
N LYS A 73 -20.20 -2.77 -11.35
CA LYS A 73 -21.52 -2.11 -11.39
C LYS A 73 -22.53 -2.68 -10.39
N THR A 74 -22.36 -3.94 -10.00
CA THR A 74 -23.24 -4.64 -9.07
C THR A 74 -22.41 -5.16 -7.89
N PRO A 75 -21.99 -4.28 -6.98
CA PRO A 75 -21.19 -4.66 -5.82
C PRO A 75 -22.11 -5.27 -4.76
N GLU A 76 -22.21 -6.60 -4.71
CA GLU A 76 -22.93 -7.28 -3.65
C GLU A 76 -21.97 -7.66 -2.52
N ALA A 77 -22.18 -7.07 -1.35
CA ALA A 77 -21.50 -7.50 -0.14
C ALA A 77 -21.93 -8.93 0.25
N PRO A 78 -21.10 -9.68 1.00
CA PRO A 78 -21.51 -10.96 1.57
C PRO A 78 -22.82 -10.84 2.36
N THR A 79 -23.72 -11.82 2.23
CA THR A 79 -25.02 -11.80 2.90
C THR A 79 -24.87 -11.65 4.41
N GLY A 80 -25.58 -10.68 5.00
CA GLY A 80 -25.53 -10.39 6.44
C GLY A 80 -24.36 -9.49 6.88
N TYR A 81 -23.55 -9.01 5.95
CA TYR A 81 -22.46 -8.06 6.20
C TYR A 81 -22.80 -6.67 5.69
N THR A 82 -22.30 -5.64 6.39
CA THR A 82 -22.36 -4.25 5.95
C THR A 82 -21.04 -3.87 5.29
N ALA A 83 -21.08 -3.43 4.04
CA ALA A 83 -19.89 -2.97 3.32
C ALA A 83 -19.32 -1.69 3.95
N LEU A 84 -18.03 -1.69 4.24
CA LEU A 84 -17.28 -0.54 4.72
C LEU A 84 -16.30 0.00 3.68
N SER A 85 -15.96 -0.77 2.65
CA SER A 85 -15.21 -0.29 1.48
C SER A 85 -16.04 -0.46 0.20
N PRO A 86 -15.69 0.22 -0.91
CA PRO A 86 -16.14 -0.22 -2.22
C PRO A 86 -15.68 -1.66 -2.49
N VAL A 87 -16.41 -2.37 -3.36
CA VAL A 87 -15.88 -3.59 -3.97
C VAL A 87 -14.82 -3.16 -4.98
N VAL A 88 -13.63 -3.74 -4.89
CA VAL A 88 -12.52 -3.46 -5.80
C VAL A 88 -12.23 -4.72 -6.59
N GLN A 89 -12.31 -4.63 -7.91
CA GLN A 89 -11.89 -5.68 -8.84
C GLN A 89 -10.54 -5.32 -9.44
N ILE A 90 -9.55 -6.18 -9.25
CA ILE A 90 -8.19 -6.01 -9.78
C ILE A 90 -8.03 -6.90 -11.00
N GLU A 91 -7.66 -6.30 -12.13
CA GLU A 91 -7.36 -6.99 -13.38
C GLU A 91 -5.90 -6.75 -13.80
N PRO A 92 -5.25 -7.72 -14.47
CA PRO A 92 -5.76 -9.05 -14.82
C PRO A 92 -5.84 -9.99 -13.60
N VAL A 93 -6.64 -11.05 -13.72
CA VAL A 93 -6.69 -12.14 -12.73
C VAL A 93 -5.41 -12.96 -12.85
N LEU A 94 -4.63 -13.01 -11.78
CA LEU A 94 -3.37 -13.73 -11.69
C LEU A 94 -3.14 -14.26 -10.28
N THR A 95 -2.32 -15.31 -10.17
CA THR A 95 -1.87 -15.88 -8.90
C THR A 95 -0.40 -15.53 -8.69
N PHE A 96 -0.08 -15.01 -7.50
CA PHE A 96 1.29 -14.71 -7.09
C PHE A 96 2.04 -15.98 -6.68
N PRO A 97 3.37 -16.04 -6.87
CA PRO A 97 4.18 -17.16 -6.39
C PRO A 97 4.09 -17.35 -4.87
N GLU A 98 4.24 -18.61 -4.43
CA GLU A 98 4.30 -18.93 -3.01
C GLU A 98 5.44 -18.16 -2.32
N GLY A 99 5.16 -17.57 -1.15
CA GLY A 99 6.11 -16.75 -0.40
C GLY A 99 6.24 -15.30 -0.87
N LEU A 100 5.58 -14.89 -1.96
CA LEU A 100 5.58 -13.51 -2.48
C LEU A 100 4.17 -12.91 -2.62
N PRO A 101 3.34 -12.91 -1.55
CA PRO A 101 1.99 -12.34 -1.63
C PRO A 101 2.04 -10.81 -1.83
N ALA A 102 1.08 -10.29 -2.58
CA ALA A 102 0.88 -8.84 -2.66
C ALA A 102 0.11 -8.34 -1.43
N LYS A 103 0.32 -7.09 -1.03
CA LYS A 103 -0.47 -6.41 0.01
C LYS A 103 -1.51 -5.51 -0.64
N LEU A 104 -2.78 -5.75 -0.37
CA LEU A 104 -3.89 -4.90 -0.78
C LEU A 104 -4.38 -4.09 0.42
N THR A 105 -4.46 -2.78 0.25
CA THR A 105 -5.03 -1.84 1.22
C THR A 105 -6.30 -1.23 0.64
N LEU A 106 -7.41 -1.34 1.38
CA LEU A 106 -8.70 -0.77 1.02
C LEU A 106 -9.06 0.37 1.98
N PRO A 107 -9.63 1.47 1.47
CA PRO A 107 -10.17 2.53 2.32
C PRO A 107 -11.43 2.04 3.05
N LEU A 108 -11.64 2.54 4.26
CA LEU A 108 -12.80 2.26 5.09
C LEU A 108 -13.64 3.53 5.28
N ASP A 109 -14.93 3.40 5.03
CA ASP A 109 -15.96 4.38 5.36
C ASP A 109 -16.48 4.09 6.77
N LEU A 110 -15.81 4.70 7.75
CA LEU A 110 -16.15 4.55 9.16
C LEU A 110 -17.53 5.14 9.51
N THR A 111 -18.13 5.96 8.64
CA THR A 111 -19.49 6.49 8.86
C THR A 111 -20.56 5.39 8.71
N LYS A 112 -20.22 4.28 8.06
CA LYS A 112 -21.07 3.09 7.92
C LYS A 112 -20.83 2.05 9.02
N LEU A 113 -19.86 2.27 9.90
CA LEU A 113 -19.59 1.38 11.02
C LEU A 113 -20.69 1.56 12.07
N PRO A 114 -21.42 0.50 12.47
CA PRO A 114 -22.43 0.63 13.51
C PRO A 114 -21.82 1.03 14.85
N ASP A 115 -22.52 1.85 15.64
CA ASP A 115 -22.02 2.41 16.90
C ASP A 115 -21.64 1.35 17.97
N ASP A 116 -22.17 0.14 17.85
CA ASP A 116 -21.87 -0.97 18.76
C ASP A 116 -20.70 -1.85 18.27
N ARG A 117 -19.99 -1.41 17.22
CA ARG A 117 -18.85 -2.10 16.60
C ARG A 117 -17.60 -1.27 16.65
N THR A 118 -16.48 -1.98 16.54
CA THR A 118 -15.15 -1.37 16.47
C THR A 118 -14.48 -1.71 15.15
N ILE A 119 -13.41 -0.97 14.82
CA ILE A 119 -12.55 -1.28 13.66
C ILE A 119 -11.97 -2.71 13.72
N TRP A 120 -11.90 -3.33 14.89
CA TRP A 120 -11.46 -4.73 15.07
C TRP A 120 -12.49 -5.76 14.58
N ASP A 121 -13.75 -5.36 14.43
CA ASP A 121 -14.80 -6.19 13.84
C ASP A 121 -14.75 -6.24 12.30
N VAL A 122 -13.86 -5.45 11.68
CA VAL A 122 -13.72 -5.38 10.22
C VAL A 122 -13.09 -6.66 9.69
N VAL A 123 -13.77 -7.24 8.70
CA VAL A 123 -13.39 -8.46 8.00
C VAL A 123 -13.12 -8.16 6.54
N PHE A 124 -12.01 -8.70 6.03
CA PHE A 124 -11.65 -8.60 4.63
C PHE A 124 -12.11 -9.86 3.88
N PHE A 125 -12.75 -9.68 2.74
CA PHE A 125 -13.26 -10.76 1.90
C PHE A 125 -12.68 -10.68 0.49
N ARG A 126 -12.56 -11.86 -0.12
CA ARG A 126 -12.31 -12.04 -1.53
C ARG A 126 -13.48 -12.79 -2.17
N ARG A 127 -13.83 -12.42 -3.40
CA ARG A 127 -14.85 -13.11 -4.19
C ARG A 127 -14.22 -14.16 -5.10
N ASP A 128 -14.79 -15.36 -5.06
CA ASP A 128 -14.47 -16.49 -5.93
C ASP A 128 -15.76 -16.90 -6.65
N GLY A 129 -15.96 -16.35 -7.85
CA GLY A 129 -17.22 -16.47 -8.60
C GLY A 129 -18.39 -15.85 -7.84
N GLU A 130 -19.27 -16.69 -7.29
CA GLU A 130 -20.44 -16.25 -6.51
C GLU A 130 -20.20 -16.30 -5.00
N THR A 131 -19.08 -16.86 -4.56
CA THR A 131 -18.79 -17.07 -3.13
C THR A 131 -17.82 -16.03 -2.58
N TRP A 132 -17.96 -15.72 -1.30
CA TRP A 132 -17.07 -14.81 -0.59
C TRP A 132 -16.25 -15.59 0.44
N THR A 133 -14.93 -15.55 0.30
CA THR A 133 -13.97 -16.19 1.18
C THR A 133 -13.35 -15.15 2.11
N ARG A 134 -13.37 -15.43 3.42
CA ARG A 134 -12.76 -14.55 4.42
C ARG A 134 -11.24 -14.64 4.36
N LEU A 135 -10.57 -13.49 4.37
CA LEU A 135 -9.12 -13.38 4.46
C LEU A 135 -8.67 -12.90 5.85
N ALA A 136 -7.44 -13.24 6.20
CA ALA A 136 -6.77 -12.62 7.34
C ALA A 136 -6.40 -11.18 6.98
N ASN A 137 -6.66 -10.25 7.90
CA ASN A 137 -6.43 -8.83 7.68
C ASN A 137 -5.80 -8.17 8.89
N THR A 138 -5.08 -7.09 8.61
CA THR A 138 -4.54 -6.18 9.61
C THR A 138 -5.27 -4.85 9.47
N VAL A 139 -5.91 -4.43 10.55
CA VAL A 139 -6.55 -3.12 10.66
C VAL A 139 -5.58 -2.21 11.40
N GLU A 140 -5.30 -1.04 10.84
CA GLU A 140 -4.47 -0.04 11.48
C GLU A 140 -5.35 0.86 12.37
N GLU A 141 -5.04 0.95 13.66
CA GLU A 141 -5.90 1.63 14.66
C GLU A 141 -6.26 3.08 14.32
N SER A 142 -5.34 3.78 13.66
CA SER A 142 -5.46 5.20 13.34
C SER A 142 -5.78 5.49 11.89
N SER A 143 -5.84 4.48 11.02
CA SER A 143 -6.05 4.70 9.59
C SER A 143 -7.44 4.26 9.18
N SER A 144 -8.10 5.09 8.37
CA SER A 144 -9.36 4.79 7.69
C SER A 144 -9.14 3.75 6.59
N SER A 145 -8.41 2.68 6.88
CA SER A 145 -8.00 1.66 5.92
C SER A 145 -7.78 0.31 6.59
N THR A 146 -7.89 -0.75 5.81
CA THR A 146 -7.58 -2.12 6.22
C THR A 146 -6.72 -2.76 5.14
N SER A 147 -5.81 -3.64 5.55
CA SER A 147 -4.93 -4.32 4.61
C SER A 147 -4.93 -5.82 4.78
N ALA A 148 -4.76 -6.54 3.68
CA ALA A 148 -4.65 -7.98 3.64
C ALA A 148 -3.54 -8.40 2.67
N PHE A 149 -2.88 -9.51 2.98
CA PHE A 149 -2.00 -10.18 2.02
C PHE A 149 -2.86 -11.06 1.12
N ILE A 150 -2.67 -10.91 -0.20
CA ILE A 150 -3.42 -11.64 -1.23
C ILE A 150 -2.45 -12.49 -2.05
N SER A 151 -2.82 -13.75 -2.27
CA SER A 151 -2.06 -14.68 -3.10
C SER A 151 -2.51 -14.65 -4.56
N GLU A 152 -3.56 -13.92 -4.89
CA GLU A 152 -4.06 -13.74 -6.24
C GLU A 152 -4.91 -12.47 -6.33
N THR A 153 -5.02 -11.91 -7.53
CA THR A 153 -5.90 -10.77 -7.82
C THR A 153 -7.33 -11.24 -8.09
N GLY A 154 -8.29 -10.32 -8.10
CA GLY A 154 -9.71 -10.63 -8.19
C GLY A 154 -10.56 -9.53 -7.56
N SER A 155 -11.72 -9.90 -7.01
CA SER A 155 -12.61 -8.93 -6.35
C SER A 155 -12.49 -9.00 -4.83
N PHE A 156 -12.43 -7.84 -4.19
CA PHE A 156 -12.22 -7.70 -2.75
C PHE A 156 -13.17 -6.68 -2.13
N ILE A 157 -13.49 -6.88 -0.85
CA ILE A 157 -14.30 -5.94 -0.07
C ILE A 157 -13.93 -6.04 1.40
N ALA A 158 -13.98 -4.92 2.12
CA ALA A 158 -13.96 -4.87 3.58
C ALA A 158 -15.38 -4.65 4.10
N CYS A 159 -15.78 -5.45 5.10
CA CYS A 159 -17.11 -5.40 5.67
C CYS A 159 -17.06 -5.54 7.19
N VAL A 160 -18.18 -5.22 7.85
CA VAL A 160 -18.43 -5.60 9.25
C VAL A 160 -19.57 -6.61 9.30
N GLY A 161 -19.36 -7.68 10.06
CA GLY A 161 -20.32 -8.78 10.17
C GLY A 161 -21.45 -8.50 11.16
N PRO A 162 -22.46 -9.39 11.21
CA PRO A 162 -23.55 -9.29 12.17
C PRO A 162 -22.98 -9.40 13.59
N LYS A 163 -23.62 -8.73 14.56
CA LYS A 163 -23.26 -8.82 15.97
C LYS A 163 -23.07 -10.29 16.33
N ARG A 164 -21.83 -10.69 16.64
CA ARG A 164 -21.62 -11.98 17.26
C ARG A 164 -22.41 -11.86 18.55
N ARG A 165 -23.56 -12.54 18.64
CA ARG A 165 -24.12 -12.80 19.96
C ARG A 165 -22.93 -13.35 20.73
N ALA A 166 -22.61 -12.72 21.86
CA ALA A 166 -21.79 -13.40 22.84
C ALA A 166 -22.51 -14.73 23.04
N GLU A 167 -22.00 -15.79 22.42
CA GLU A 167 -22.33 -17.14 22.81
C GLU A 167 -21.91 -17.12 24.26
N SER A 168 -22.90 -16.89 25.12
CA SER A 168 -22.71 -17.14 26.53
C SER A 168 -22.17 -18.56 26.51
N PRO A 169 -20.93 -18.81 27.00
CA PRO A 169 -20.48 -20.18 27.10
C PRO A 169 -21.64 -20.92 27.77
N PRO A 170 -22.00 -22.13 27.32
CA PRO A 170 -22.90 -22.93 28.12
C PRO A 170 -22.29 -22.86 29.52
N PHE A 171 -23.02 -22.24 30.45
CA PHE A 171 -22.67 -22.37 31.85
C PHE A 171 -22.88 -23.85 32.10
N GLU A 172 -21.87 -24.66 31.79
CA GLU A 172 -21.69 -25.95 32.41
C GLU A 172 -21.68 -25.62 33.89
N ASP A 173 -22.81 -25.98 34.50
CA ASP A 173 -23.14 -25.77 35.89
C ASP A 173 -21.94 -26.33 36.67
N LEU A 174 -21.05 -25.46 37.14
CA LEU A 174 -19.86 -25.78 37.93
C LEU A 174 -20.25 -26.26 39.35
N ARG A 175 -21.32 -27.06 39.45
CA ARG A 175 -21.84 -27.66 40.68
C ARG A 175 -21.48 -29.13 40.84
N GLU A 176 -20.70 -29.71 39.94
CA GLU A 176 -20.38 -31.15 39.97
C GLU A 176 -18.92 -31.49 40.31
N TYR A 177 -18.17 -30.57 40.93
CA TYR A 177 -16.86 -30.88 41.53
C TYR A 177 -16.73 -30.31 42.94
N ASP A 178 -17.68 -30.69 43.80
CA ASP A 178 -17.54 -30.63 45.25
C ASP A 178 -17.12 -32.04 45.74
N GLU A 179 -16.02 -32.58 45.18
CA GLU A 179 -15.36 -33.73 45.80
C GLU A 179 -14.51 -33.22 46.97
N PRO A 180 -14.69 -33.74 48.19
CA PRO A 180 -13.95 -33.26 49.35
C PRO A 180 -12.46 -33.60 49.21
N ALA A 181 -11.61 -32.57 49.21
CA ALA A 181 -10.16 -32.63 49.26
C ALA A 181 -9.61 -33.20 50.60
N ARG A 182 -10.06 -34.39 51.00
CA ARG A 182 -9.72 -35.03 52.29
C ARG A 182 -9.21 -36.46 52.13
N GLU A 183 -8.40 -36.78 51.13
CA GLU A 183 -7.72 -38.10 51.17
C GLU A 183 -6.41 -38.22 50.37
N ARG A 184 -5.58 -37.17 50.32
CA ARG A 184 -4.21 -37.30 49.79
C ARG A 184 -3.19 -36.58 50.68
N VAL A 185 -3.02 -37.09 51.89
CA VAL A 185 -1.76 -36.92 52.62
C VAL A 185 -1.01 -38.25 52.50
N PRO A 186 -0.03 -38.39 51.59
CA PRO A 186 0.90 -39.51 51.66
C PRO A 186 1.81 -39.31 52.87
N ASP A 187 1.89 -40.34 53.72
CA ASP A 187 2.79 -40.42 54.86
C ASP A 187 4.22 -40.04 54.46
N ALA A 188 4.74 -38.99 55.10
CA ALA A 188 6.14 -38.64 55.07
C ALA A 188 6.93 -39.65 55.90
N SER A 189 7.50 -40.66 55.25
CA SER A 189 8.66 -41.38 55.79
C SER A 189 9.47 -42.00 54.67
N THR A 190 10.78 -41.76 54.75
CA THR A 190 11.89 -42.42 54.06
C THR A 190 12.45 -41.68 52.84
N GLU A 191 13.37 -40.78 53.13
CA GLU A 191 14.58 -40.49 52.33
C GLU A 191 15.23 -41.82 51.86
N PRO A 192 15.82 -41.88 50.65
CA PRO A 192 17.21 -41.45 50.54
C PRO A 192 17.51 -40.65 49.25
N ALA A 193 18.49 -39.78 49.35
CA ALA A 193 19.16 -39.11 48.23
C ALA A 193 19.68 -40.09 47.17
N PRO A 194 19.80 -39.64 45.91
CA PRO A 194 21.11 -39.77 45.26
C PRO A 194 21.54 -38.57 44.42
N GLU A 195 22.80 -38.22 44.65
CA GLU A 195 23.85 -37.98 43.65
C GLU A 195 23.62 -36.97 42.52
N SER A 196 24.08 -35.75 42.82
CA SER A 196 24.63 -34.78 41.90
C SER A 196 25.63 -35.42 40.91
N THR A 197 25.25 -35.51 39.63
CA THR A 197 26.20 -35.61 38.52
C THR A 197 26.15 -34.31 37.73
N GLN A 198 27.09 -33.41 37.99
CA GLN A 198 27.34 -32.23 37.17
C GLN A 198 28.27 -32.65 36.01
N GLU A 199 27.79 -32.56 34.77
CA GLU A 199 28.66 -32.51 33.59
C GLU A 199 29.22 -31.09 33.41
N PRO A 200 30.52 -30.92 33.10
CA PRO A 200 31.11 -29.61 32.87
C PRO A 200 30.75 -29.09 31.47
N VAL A 201 29.88 -28.06 31.42
CA VAL A 201 29.65 -27.29 30.20
C VAL A 201 30.85 -26.38 29.94
N LYS A 202 31.49 -26.62 28.80
CA LYS A 202 32.65 -25.91 28.28
C LYS A 202 32.24 -24.50 27.84
N GLU A 203 32.53 -23.50 28.66
CA GLU A 203 32.37 -22.08 28.34
C GLU A 203 33.24 -21.70 27.12
N LYS A 204 32.62 -21.12 26.09
CA LYS A 204 33.32 -20.37 25.03
C LYS A 204 33.34 -18.89 25.43
N PRO A 205 34.47 -18.17 25.26
CA PRO A 205 34.57 -16.77 25.67
C PRO A 205 33.69 -15.87 24.79
N ILE A 206 32.86 -15.06 25.45
CA ILE A 206 32.16 -13.92 24.86
C ILE A 206 33.16 -12.76 24.81
N GLU A 207 33.65 -12.45 23.62
CA GLU A 207 34.46 -11.25 23.40
C GLU A 207 33.53 -10.03 23.35
N SER A 208 33.48 -9.35 24.48
CA SER A 208 32.86 -8.05 24.68
C SER A 208 33.81 -6.96 24.17
N SER A 209 33.34 -6.11 23.27
CA SER A 209 33.97 -4.82 22.98
C SER A 209 32.90 -3.77 22.65
N ARG A 210 32.42 -3.16 23.73
CA ARG A 210 32.04 -1.74 23.86
C ARG A 210 33.36 -0.93 23.79
N GLU A 211 33.52 0.29 23.27
CA GLU A 211 32.65 1.47 23.12
C GLU A 211 33.45 2.59 22.34
N PRO A 212 33.16 3.91 22.39
CA PRO A 212 32.87 4.74 21.20
C PRO A 212 33.80 5.99 21.01
N ALA A 213 33.51 6.83 20.01
CA ALA A 213 33.68 8.32 19.92
C ALA A 213 33.74 8.72 18.42
N SER A 214 32.86 9.59 17.87
CA SER A 214 32.91 11.08 17.89
C SER A 214 34.31 11.59 17.47
N GLU A 215 34.54 12.45 16.47
CA GLU A 215 33.87 13.69 16.03
C GLU A 215 34.65 14.27 14.78
N PRO A 216 34.63 15.57 14.36
CA PRO A 216 34.22 15.99 13.00
C PRO A 216 35.27 16.81 12.19
N SER A 217 34.80 17.51 11.13
CA SER A 217 35.39 18.65 10.37
C SER A 217 36.08 18.31 9.03
N LYS A 218 35.51 18.72 7.87
CA LYS A 218 35.52 20.06 7.22
C LYS A 218 36.84 20.34 6.49
N THR A 219 36.81 20.44 5.15
CA THR A 219 37.68 21.30 4.31
C THR A 219 37.14 21.37 2.86
N GLU A 220 36.76 22.58 2.45
CA GLU A 220 36.54 23.17 1.10
C GLU A 220 37.83 23.19 0.23
N PRO A 221 37.94 23.89 -0.95
CA PRO A 221 37.05 24.07 -2.12
C PRO A 221 37.78 23.95 -3.51
N SER A 222 36.99 24.03 -4.60
CA SER A 222 37.28 24.66 -5.94
C SER A 222 38.35 24.09 -6.91
N PRO A 223 38.41 24.47 -8.22
CA PRO A 223 37.43 25.14 -9.13
C PRO A 223 37.38 24.58 -10.59
N GLU A 224 36.52 25.21 -11.42
CA GLU A 224 36.63 25.51 -12.88
C GLU A 224 36.94 24.42 -13.93
N SER A 225 36.04 24.27 -14.92
CA SER A 225 36.35 24.63 -16.32
C SER A 225 35.12 24.49 -17.25
N SER A 226 34.77 25.61 -17.88
CA SER A 226 34.08 25.64 -19.19
C SER A 226 35.01 25.07 -20.29
N PRO A 227 34.47 24.67 -21.45
CA PRO A 227 34.42 25.65 -22.54
C PRO A 227 33.18 25.58 -23.44
N GLU A 228 33.04 26.69 -24.17
CA GLU A 228 32.17 26.96 -25.31
C GLU A 228 32.13 25.85 -26.38
N GLY A 229 30.94 25.68 -26.98
CA GLY A 229 30.76 24.98 -28.25
C GLY A 229 29.71 25.69 -29.10
N LYS A 230 30.18 26.56 -30.01
CA LYS A 230 29.44 27.09 -31.16
C LYS A 230 29.17 26.00 -32.20
N GLY A 231 28.02 26.08 -32.88
CA GLY A 231 27.77 25.42 -34.17
C GLY A 231 26.27 25.22 -34.40
N SER A 232 25.61 26.16 -35.09
CA SER A 232 25.16 26.02 -36.49
C SER A 232 23.94 25.10 -36.62
N GLU A 233 22.75 25.69 -36.78
CA GLU A 233 22.08 25.80 -38.10
C GLU A 233 21.83 24.43 -38.75
N ASN A 234 20.58 23.99 -38.73
CA ASN A 234 19.87 23.55 -39.94
C ASN A 234 18.37 23.31 -39.65
N VAL A 235 17.54 24.09 -40.34
CA VAL A 235 16.14 23.84 -40.69
C VAL A 235 16.19 23.20 -42.10
N PRO A 236 15.39 22.14 -42.40
CA PRO A 236 14.08 22.30 -43.05
C PRO A 236 13.01 21.37 -42.45
N ASP A 237 11.77 21.81 -42.24
CA ASP A 237 10.68 21.94 -43.22
C ASP A 237 10.38 20.64 -43.99
N ALA A 238 9.29 19.98 -43.62
CA ALA A 238 8.62 18.96 -44.42
C ALA A 238 7.16 18.87 -44.00
N SER A 239 6.33 19.59 -44.74
CA SER A 239 4.91 19.36 -44.95
C SER A 239 4.60 17.88 -45.23
N ALA A 240 3.54 17.38 -44.61
CA ALA A 240 2.72 16.31 -45.17
C ALA A 240 1.25 16.60 -44.84
N GLU A 241 0.62 17.33 -45.76
CA GLU A 241 -0.80 17.17 -46.08
C GLU A 241 -1.11 15.69 -46.28
N PHE A 242 -2.13 15.18 -45.60
CA PHE A 242 -3.09 14.26 -46.21
C PHE A 242 -4.44 14.49 -45.55
N GLY A 243 -5.31 15.20 -46.25
CA GLY A 243 -6.74 15.06 -46.09
C GLY A 243 -7.20 13.72 -46.68
N ASN A 244 -8.20 13.09 -46.07
CA ASN A 244 -9.53 13.06 -46.65
C ASN A 244 -10.53 12.34 -45.74
N GLU A 245 -11.68 13.01 -45.63
CA GLU A 245 -13.05 12.55 -45.40
C GLU A 245 -13.33 11.03 -45.40
N ALA A 246 -14.08 10.57 -44.39
CA ALA A 246 -15.43 9.99 -44.59
C ALA A 246 -16.02 9.46 -43.25
N LEU A 247 -16.92 10.24 -42.64
CA LEU A 247 -18.16 9.75 -42.01
C LEU A 247 -19.28 10.05 -43.03
N PRO A 248 -20.48 9.43 -43.02
CA PRO A 248 -21.08 8.61 -41.95
C PRO A 248 -21.72 7.30 -42.47
N GLU A 249 -22.07 6.36 -41.59
CA GLU A 249 -23.26 5.55 -41.84
C GLU A 249 -24.04 5.26 -40.56
N SER A 250 -25.23 5.85 -40.54
CA SER A 250 -26.34 5.62 -39.65
C SER A 250 -26.96 4.26 -39.96
N SER A 251 -27.13 3.40 -38.96
CA SER A 251 -28.09 2.29 -39.01
C SER A 251 -29.01 2.37 -37.80
N GLU A 252 -30.27 2.68 -38.11
CA GLU A 252 -31.44 2.64 -37.23
C GLU A 252 -31.87 1.17 -36.93
N PRO A 253 -32.82 0.95 -36.00
CA PRO A 253 -32.98 -0.30 -35.28
C PRO A 253 -33.94 -1.29 -35.96
N THR A 254 -33.64 -2.59 -35.83
CA THR A 254 -34.58 -3.68 -36.12
C THR A 254 -35.48 -3.89 -34.91
N LYS A 255 -36.78 -3.79 -35.15
CA LYS A 255 -37.86 -4.14 -34.23
C LYS A 255 -38.54 -5.37 -34.83
N ASP A 256 -38.33 -6.54 -34.25
CA ASP A 256 -39.05 -7.76 -34.59
C ASP A 256 -39.77 -8.29 -33.33
N ASP A 257 -41.08 -8.44 -33.52
CA ASP A 257 -42.15 -9.18 -32.80
C ASP A 257 -42.19 -9.23 -31.26
#